data_AF-A0A7R7AVB6-F1
#
_entry.id   AF-A0A7R7AVB6-F1
#
_cell.length_a   1.000
_cell.length_b   1.000
_cell.length_c   1.000
_cell.angle_alpha   90.00
_cell.angle_beta   90.00
_cell.angle_gamma   90.00
#
_symmetry.space_group_name_H-M   'P 1'
#
loop_
_entity.id
_entity.type
_entity.pdbx_description
1 polymer ?
#
loop_
_entity_poly.entity_id
_entity_poly.type
_entity_poly.pdbx_seq_one_letter_code
_entity_poly.pdbx_strand_id
1 'polypeptide(L)' 'MDRFVARSNIAHFEDLLARETDPEKRQTIERLLVLERQKLEAAEREAEKNAKTVQPPKPGDSHDQSD' A
#
# COMPACT_ATOMS: atom_id res chain seq x y z
N MET A 1 -4.71 2.87 6.49
CA MET A 1 -5.70 2.79 5.40
C MET A 1 -5.49 1.48 4.67
N ASP A 2 -6.54 0.83 4.21
CA ASP A 2 -6.43 -0.45 3.49
C ASP A 2 -5.84 -0.22 2.09
N ARG A 3 -4.82 -1.01 1.72
CA ARG A 3 -4.21 -1.04 0.37
C ARG A 3 -5.25 -1.25 -0.73
N PHE A 4 -6.32 -2.00 -0.44
CA PHE A 4 -7.38 -2.26 -1.40
C PHE A 4 -8.18 -1.00 -1.73
N VAL A 5 -8.46 -0.18 -0.72
CA VAL A 5 -9.18 1.09 -0.92
C VAL A 5 -8.31 2.06 -1.69
N ALA A 6 -7.00 2.15 -1.37
CA ALA A 6 -6.08 3.01 -2.11
C ALA A 6 -5.97 2.63 -3.60
N ARG A 7 -5.91 1.33 -3.91
CA ARG A 7 -5.92 0.85 -5.31
C ARG A 7 -7.23 1.18 -6.03
N SER A 8 -8.37 1.00 -5.37
CA SER A 8 -9.67 1.34 -5.96
C SER A 8 -9.79 2.84 -6.24
N ASN A 9 -9.31 3.68 -5.33
CA ASN A 9 -9.32 5.13 -5.48
C ASN A 9 -8.42 5.58 -6.64
N ILE A 10 -7.23 4.98 -6.79
CA ILE A 10 -6.33 5.26 -7.91
C ILE A 10 -7.03 4.95 -9.24
N ALA A 11 -7.61 3.76 -9.38
CA ALA A 11 -8.31 3.37 -10.61
C ALA A 11 -9.50 4.31 -10.91
N HIS A 12 -10.23 4.74 -9.88
CA HIS A 12 -11.32 5.69 -10.03
C HIS A 12 -10.83 7.06 -10.52
N PHE A 13 -9.76 7.60 -9.93
CA PHE A 13 -9.21 8.88 -10.35
C PHE A 13 -8.58 8.81 -11.75
N GLU A 14 -8.01 7.68 -12.16
CA GLU A 14 -7.53 7.48 -13.53
C GLU A 14 -8.67 7.51 -14.56
N ASP A 15 -9.80 6.83 -14.31
CA ASP A 15 -10.97 6.88 -15.21
C ASP A 15 -11.61 8.28 -15.20
N LEU A 16 -11.67 8.94 -14.05
CA LEU A 16 -12.16 10.31 -13.93
C LEU A 16 -11.29 11.28 -14.73
N LEU A 17 -9.96 11.15 -14.65
CA LEU A 17 -9.00 11.98 -15.38
C LEU A 17 -9.12 11.80 -16.89
N ALA A 18 -9.35 10.57 -17.37
CA ALA A 18 -9.48 10.25 -18.78
C ALA A 18 -10.69 10.93 -19.44
N ARG A 19 -11.74 11.22 -18.66
CA ARG A 19 -12.99 11.82 -19.13
C ARG A 19 -13.13 13.30 -18.80
N GLU A 20 -12.29 13.81 -17.89
CA GLU A 20 -12.34 15.21 -17.48
C GLU A 20 -11.81 16.13 -18.58
N THR A 21 -12.61 17.11 -18.97
CA THR A 21 -12.27 18.12 -19.99
C THR A 21 -11.88 19.45 -19.39
N ASP A 22 -12.34 19.74 -18.16
CA ASP A 22 -12.06 20.97 -17.44
C ASP A 22 -10.62 20.94 -16.88
N PRO A 23 -9.76 21.92 -17.24
CA PRO A 23 -8.36 21.93 -16.84
C PRO A 23 -8.16 22.11 -15.33
N GLU A 24 -9.03 22.86 -14.65
CA GLU A 24 -8.92 23.08 -13.20
C GLU A 24 -9.31 21.82 -12.43
N LYS A 25 -10.38 21.16 -12.87
CA LYS A 25 -10.78 19.86 -12.31
C LYS A 25 -9.72 18.81 -12.60
N ARG A 26 -9.18 18.76 -13.81
CA ARG A 26 -8.11 17.84 -14.19
C ARG A 26 -6.89 17.99 -13.26
N GLN A 27 -6.43 19.21 -13.03
CA GLN A 27 -5.32 19.49 -12.11
C GLN A 27 -5.64 19.07 -10.66
N THR A 28 -6.90 19.18 -10.25
CA THR A 28 -7.36 18.72 -8.93
C THR A 28 -7.33 17.20 -8.84
N ILE A 29 -7.83 16.49 -9.86
CA ILE A 29 -7.81 15.03 -9.93
C ILE A 29 -6.37 14.49 -9.94
N GLU A 30 -5.46 15.12 -10.69
CA GLU A 30 -4.04 14.76 -10.70
C GLU A 30 -3.41 14.88 -9.30
N ARG A 31 -3.69 15.98 -8.59
CA ARG A 31 -3.21 16.16 -7.21
C ARG A 31 -3.73 15.07 -6.27
N LEU A 32 -5.02 14.73 -6.38
CA LEU A 32 -5.62 13.66 -5.57
C LEU A 32 -5.01 12.30 -5.92
N LEU A 33 -4.73 12.04 -7.19
CA LEU A 33 -4.09 10.81 -7.65
C LEU A 33 -2.69 10.63 -7.05
N VAL A 34 -1.89 11.70 -7.01
CA VAL A 34 -0.55 11.69 -6.37
C VAL A 34 -0.65 11.35 -4.89
N LEU A 35 -1.58 12.00 -4.17
CA LEU A 35 -1.79 11.73 -2.74
C LEU A 35 -2.21 10.27 -2.49
N GLU A 36 -3.04 9.71 -3.36
CA GLU A 36 -3.51 8.34 -3.19
C GLU A 36 -2.42 7.30 -3.50
N ARG A 37 -1.56 7.56 -4.49
CA ARG A 37 -0.35 6.74 -4.74
C ARG A 37 0.59 6.73 -3.53
N GLN A 38 0.81 7.88 -2.90
CA GLN A 38 1.62 7.97 -1.67
C GLN A 38 1.03 7.16 -0.51
N LYS A 39 -0.30 7.18 -0.35
CA LYS A 39 -0.97 6.35 0.66
C LYS A 39 -0.83 4.86 0.37
N LEU A 40 -0.90 4.46 -0.90
CA LEU A 40 -0.68 3.07 -1.30
C LEU A 40 0.74 2.62 -0.96
N GLU A 41 1.75 3.41 -1.33
CA GLU A 41 3.15 3.09 -1.01
C GLU A 41 3.36 2.97 0.51
N ALA A 42 2.79 3.87 1.31
CA ALA A 42 2.86 3.78 2.76
C ALA A 42 2.20 2.49 3.29
N ALA A 43 1.02 2.15 2.79
CA ALA A 43 0.32 0.93 3.18
C ALA A 43 1.08 -0.34 2.77
N GLU A 44 1.72 -0.36 1.59
CA GLU A 44 2.54 -1.47 1.11
C GLU A 44 3.81 -1.64 1.96
N ARG A 45 4.50 -0.54 2.31
CA ARG A 45 5.67 -0.57 3.20
C ARG A 45 5.33 -1.09 4.59
N GLU A 46 4.21 -0.66 5.17
CA GLU A 46 3.77 -1.16 6.47
C GLU A 46 3.37 -2.64 6.41
N ALA A 47 2.75 -3.08 5.32
CA ALA A 47 2.47 -4.50 5.10
C ALA A 47 3.75 -5.33 4.99
N GLU A 48 4.79 -4.83 4.32
CA GLU A 48 6.08 -5.51 4.19
C GLU A 48 6.82 -5.61 5.54
N LYS A 49 6.82 -4.53 6.33
CA LYS A 49 7.39 -4.53 7.69
C LYS A 49 6.71 -5.57 8.57
N ASN A 50 5.37 -5.61 8.54
CA ASN A 50 4.59 -6.58 9.29
C ASN A 50 4.82 -8.02 8.80
N ALA A 51 5.01 -8.24 7.49
CA ALA A 51 5.34 -9.57 6.98
C ALA A 51 6.73 -10.05 7.45
N LYS A 52 7.69 -9.15 7.64
CA LYS A 52 9.03 -9.47 8.15
C LYS A 52 9.08 -9.78 9.65
N THR A 53 8.12 -9.29 10.44
CA THR A 53 8.03 -9.53 11.89
C THR A 53 7.24 -10.78 12.26
N VAL A 54 6.39 -11.31 11.37
CA VAL A 54 5.64 -12.57 11.57
C VAL A 54 6.38 -13.77 10.97
N GLN A 55 7.71 -13.80 11.05
CA GLN A 55 8.43 -15.06 10.82
C GLN A 55 7.96 -16.08 11.88
N PRO A 56 7.52 -17.28 11.50
CA PRO A 56 7.27 -18.34 12.47
C PRO A 56 8.59 -18.62 13.21
N PRO A 57 8.57 -18.88 14.54
CA PRO A 57 9.77 -19.28 15.25
C PRO A 57 10.36 -20.49 14.52
N LYS A 58 11.63 -20.42 14.13
CA LYS A 58 12.35 -21.56 13.56
C LYS A 58 12.23 -22.73 14.54
N PRO A 59 11.69 -23.89 14.14
CA PRO A 59 11.77 -25.08 14.98
C PRO A 59 13.17 -25.64 14.81
N GLY A 60 14.02 -25.46 15.82
CA GLY A 60 15.32 -26.13 15.85
C GLY A 60 16.41 -25.30 16.47
N ASP A 61 16.40 -25.23 17.80
CA ASP A 61 17.62 -25.39 18.59
C ASP A 61 17.22 -26.19 19.83
N SER A 62 16.96 -27.48 19.61
CA SER A 62 17.09 -28.49 20.65
C SER A 62 18.58 -28.82 20.75
N HIS A 63 19.28 -28.15 21.65
CA HIS A 63 20.58 -28.61 22.17
C HIS A 63 20.41 -28.71 23.68
N ASP A 64 19.82 -29.81 24.12
CA ASP A 64 20.56 -30.92 24.73
C ASP A 64 21.22 -30.45 26.04
N GLN A 65 20.45 -30.55 27.12
CA GLN A 65 21.01 -30.65 28.45
C GLN A 65 21.66 -32.03 28.54
N SER A 66 22.98 -32.07 28.60
CA SER A 66 23.73 -33.25 29.05
C SER A 66 24.71 -32.79 30.13
N ASP A 67 24.58 -33.46 31.29
CA ASP A 67 25.35 -33.47 32.55
C ASP A 67 26.66 -32.66 32.65
#